data_AF-A0A1H4I349-F1
#
_entry.id   AF-A0A1H4I349-F1
#
_cell.length_a   1.000
_cell.length_b   1.000
_cell.length_c   1.000
_cell.angle_alpha   90.00
_cell.angle_beta   90.00
_cell.angle_gamma   90.00
#
_symmetry.space_group_name_H-M   'P 1'
#
loop_
_entity.id
_entity.type
_entity.pdbx_description
1 polymer ?
#
loop_
_entity_poly.entity_id
_entity_poly.type
_entity_poly.pdbx_seq_one_letter_code
_entity_poly.pdbx_strand_id
1 'polypeptide(L)'
;MKHSIELFKAANTTYDTPNKIQFKLLLGSVAAYNGEIPLTRNEIKDRLSISISALKRILAESKYTGEIYEKDGRLFVNPTTVIDFNAETSNSYVKHFKFLSTTEFKEEDRRVQRFVLDMLCQHVYLKDRKYVTYLKNLITSGSREFGTFNIRTVGEMKQIIEKAGKYLDLQLECRNTKDWLVIVHGLKPEYEILGSYDSEGAMLWVSQKLYAAGFVVEVIEKSVKNQLAKVMEYYYSQLGYELAYKVFVGALDDLLYSSAFHSMVYANIDNDKQLNEISAYFRHVAEASERFVALGLALDYEKLNNIIDDVTRIAVDEGSEPSTIQELQQAKILKDSLKLKISAFETLWINNHQKGNHYLFDHQKDNQVALRYMKDLQSLLYEYWVVSK
;
A
#
# COMPACT_ATOMS: atom_id res chain seq x y z
N MET A 1 -4.27 4.36 -2.72
CA MET A 1 -4.70 3.10 -2.07
C MET A 1 -6.02 3.31 -1.36
N LYS A 2 -6.69 2.24 -0.96
CA LYS A 2 -8.11 2.20 -0.53
C LYS A 2 -8.17 1.52 0.84
N HIS A 3 -8.91 2.10 1.80
CA HIS A 3 -9.02 1.59 3.18
C HIS A 3 -9.72 0.23 3.25
N SER A 4 -9.14 -0.75 3.97
CA SER A 4 -9.90 -1.92 4.41
C SER A 4 -11.05 -1.51 5.35
N ILE A 5 -12.21 -2.12 5.12
CA ILE A 5 -13.37 -2.02 6.00
C ILE A 5 -13.03 -2.47 7.43
N GLU A 6 -12.14 -3.46 7.57
CA GLU A 6 -11.77 -4.02 8.87
C GLU A 6 -11.19 -2.97 9.83
N LEU A 7 -10.50 -1.95 9.33
CA LEU A 7 -9.91 -0.90 10.17
C LEU A 7 -10.92 -0.13 11.00
N PHE A 8 -12.13 0.03 10.48
CA PHE A 8 -13.15 0.91 11.03
C PHE A 8 -14.39 0.19 11.55
N LYS A 9 -14.42 -1.16 11.44
CA LYS A 9 -15.46 -1.96 12.10
C LYS A 9 -15.51 -1.63 13.58
N ALA A 10 -16.72 -1.58 14.12
CA ALA A 10 -16.92 -1.19 15.51
C ALA A 10 -16.19 -2.10 16.52
N ALA A 11 -16.05 -3.40 16.20
CA ALA A 11 -15.26 -4.34 17.00
C ALA A 11 -13.79 -3.91 17.13
N ASN A 12 -13.19 -3.45 16.03
CA ASN A 12 -11.77 -3.11 15.93
C ASN A 12 -11.45 -1.67 16.38
N THR A 13 -12.48 -0.83 16.53
CA THR A 13 -12.35 0.57 17.00
C THR A 13 -12.84 0.77 18.43
N THR A 14 -13.20 -0.30 19.14
CA THR A 14 -13.80 -0.21 20.48
C THR A 14 -12.93 0.50 21.51
N TYR A 15 -11.61 0.34 21.41
CA TYR A 15 -10.64 0.94 22.32
C TYR A 15 -9.87 2.11 21.70
N ASP A 16 -10.17 2.47 20.45
CA ASP A 16 -9.49 3.56 19.78
C ASP A 16 -9.85 4.90 20.42
N THR A 17 -8.83 5.72 20.66
CA THR A 17 -9.01 7.13 20.97
C THR A 17 -9.39 7.92 19.71
N PRO A 18 -9.99 9.12 19.82
CA PRO A 18 -10.27 9.96 18.65
C PRO A 18 -9.03 10.19 17.78
N ASN A 19 -7.86 10.44 18.38
CA ASN A 19 -6.61 10.61 17.64
C ASN A 19 -6.16 9.33 16.92
N LYS A 20 -6.43 8.15 17.50
CA LYS A 20 -6.15 6.86 16.88
C LYS A 20 -7.05 6.62 15.66
N ILE A 21 -8.34 6.97 15.76
CA ILE A 21 -9.27 6.95 14.62
C ILE A 21 -8.77 7.87 13.50
N GLN A 22 -8.37 9.10 13.83
CA GLN A 22 -7.82 10.04 12.85
C GLN A 22 -6.52 9.53 12.23
N PHE A 23 -5.66 8.86 13.00
CA PHE A 23 -4.48 8.19 12.46
C PHE A 23 -4.85 7.09 11.47
N LYS A 24 -5.83 6.22 11.78
CA LYS A 24 -6.31 5.20 10.84
C LYS A 24 -6.89 5.79 9.55
N LEU A 25 -7.62 6.90 9.65
CA LEU A 25 -8.12 7.66 8.48
C LEU A 25 -6.97 8.27 7.67
N LEU A 26 -5.93 8.77 8.32
CA LEU A 26 -4.73 9.24 7.63
C LEU A 26 -4.04 8.10 6.89
N LEU A 27 -3.89 6.93 7.50
CA LEU A 27 -3.15 5.80 6.92
C LEU A 27 -3.67 5.41 5.53
N GLY A 28 -4.99 5.32 5.31
CA GLY A 28 -5.49 4.92 3.99
C GLY A 28 -5.49 6.03 2.94
N SER A 29 -5.34 7.30 3.31
CA SER A 29 -5.10 8.37 2.33
C SER A 29 -3.62 8.42 1.90
N VAL A 30 -2.69 8.20 2.84
CA VAL A 30 -1.24 8.41 2.61
C VAL A 30 -0.45 7.16 2.29
N ALA A 31 -0.95 5.96 2.59
CA ALA A 31 -0.19 4.76 2.29
C ALA A 31 0.01 4.63 0.77
N ALA A 32 1.22 4.27 0.37
CA ALA A 32 1.67 3.96 -0.99
C ALA A 32 2.12 2.48 -1.08
N TYR A 33 2.21 1.94 -2.29
CA TYR A 33 2.86 0.66 -2.66
C TYR A 33 3.23 -0.31 -1.52
N ASN A 34 2.56 -1.46 -1.44
CA ASN A 34 2.75 -2.47 -0.37
C ASN A 34 2.58 -1.93 1.06
N GLY A 35 1.91 -0.79 1.22
CA GLY A 35 1.59 -0.20 2.52
C GLY A 35 2.62 0.80 3.04
N GLU A 36 3.68 1.16 2.32
CA GLU A 36 4.64 2.18 2.79
C GLU A 36 3.91 3.48 3.15
N ILE A 37 4.30 4.09 4.28
CA ILE A 37 3.82 5.40 4.72
C ILE A 37 4.93 6.40 4.37
N PRO A 38 4.83 7.12 3.24
CA PRO A 38 5.85 8.05 2.75
C PRO A 38 5.79 9.40 3.48
N LEU A 39 5.64 9.36 4.80
CA LEU A 39 5.64 10.52 5.67
C LEU A 39 6.60 10.31 6.83
N THR A 40 7.32 11.36 7.18
CA THR A 40 8.08 11.44 8.41
C THR A 40 7.16 11.49 9.62
N ARG A 41 7.71 11.14 10.78
CA ARG A 41 6.98 11.25 12.06
C ARG A 41 6.52 12.70 12.34
N ASN A 42 7.27 13.70 11.88
CA ASN A 42 6.89 15.10 12.04
C ASN A 42 5.69 15.46 11.15
N GLU A 43 5.69 15.05 9.89
CA GLU A 43 4.56 15.29 8.99
C GLU A 43 3.29 14.58 9.47
N ILE A 44 3.39 13.35 9.97
CA ILE A 44 2.24 12.65 10.59
C ILE A 44 1.73 13.44 11.80
N LYS A 45 2.64 13.90 12.66
CA LYS A 45 2.30 14.68 13.86
C LYS A 45 1.57 15.98 13.48
N ASP A 46 2.06 16.71 12.49
CA ASP A 46 1.48 17.97 12.04
C ASP A 46 0.10 17.76 11.39
N ARG A 47 -0.04 16.75 10.53
CA ARG A 47 -1.33 16.40 9.90
C ARG A 47 -2.41 15.96 10.89
N LEU A 48 -2.02 15.31 11.97
CA LEU A 48 -2.92 14.95 13.06
C LEU A 48 -3.13 16.09 14.07
N SER A 49 -2.31 17.15 14.01
CA SER A 49 -2.31 18.25 14.98
C SER A 49 -2.16 17.78 16.43
N ILE A 50 -1.24 16.83 16.65
CA ILE A 50 -0.96 16.25 17.98
C ILE A 50 0.47 16.53 18.45
N SER A 51 0.78 16.20 19.71
CA SER A 51 2.17 16.24 20.18
C SER A 51 2.96 15.01 19.71
N ILE A 52 4.28 15.13 19.62
CA ILE A 52 5.16 14.00 19.26
C ILE A 52 5.03 12.84 20.25
N SER A 53 4.80 13.13 21.53
CA SER A 53 4.57 12.13 22.57
C SER A 53 3.25 11.39 22.37
N ALA A 54 2.19 12.08 21.93
CA ALA A 54 0.94 11.44 21.57
C ALA A 54 1.12 10.54 20.34
N LEU A 55 1.84 11.00 19.31
CA LEU A 55 2.15 10.19 18.14
C LEU A 55 2.94 8.93 18.52
N LYS A 56 3.96 9.03 19.37
CA LYS A 56 4.76 7.88 19.83
C LYS A 56 3.87 6.80 20.46
N ARG A 57 2.89 7.19 21.28
CA ARG A 57 1.93 6.24 21.88
C ARG A 57 1.06 5.58 20.82
N ILE A 58 0.51 6.37 19.89
CA ILE A 58 -0.30 5.85 18.78
C ILE A 58 0.51 4.86 17.94
N LEU A 59 1.74 5.19 17.57
CA LEU A 59 2.60 4.28 16.79
C LEU A 59 2.93 3.00 17.54
N ALA A 60 3.21 3.07 18.85
CA ALA A 60 3.48 1.88 19.66
C ALA A 60 2.24 0.97 19.74
N GLU A 61 1.07 1.55 19.94
CA GLU A 61 -0.21 0.83 19.96
C GLU A 61 -0.51 0.22 18.59
N SER A 62 -0.36 0.96 17.49
CA SER A 62 -0.58 0.47 16.12
C SER A 62 0.35 -0.68 15.74
N LYS A 63 1.59 -0.67 16.25
CA LYS A 63 2.52 -1.78 16.08
C LYS A 63 2.08 -3.01 16.89
N TYR A 64 1.65 -2.80 18.12
CA TYR A 64 1.15 -3.87 18.98
C TYR A 64 -0.11 -4.53 18.41
N THR A 65 -1.03 -3.75 17.83
CA THR A 65 -2.24 -4.27 17.18
C THR A 65 -1.99 -4.80 15.76
N GLY A 66 -0.77 -4.72 15.25
CA GLY A 66 -0.39 -5.24 13.94
C GLY A 66 -0.90 -4.42 12.75
N GLU A 67 -1.41 -3.20 12.97
CA GLU A 67 -1.89 -2.29 11.91
C GLU A 67 -0.74 -1.72 11.09
N ILE A 68 0.40 -1.48 11.75
CA ILE A 68 1.63 -0.99 11.11
C ILE A 68 2.83 -1.80 11.58
N TYR A 69 3.87 -1.84 10.75
CA TYR A 69 5.18 -2.39 11.09
C TYR A 69 6.28 -1.43 10.61
N GLU A 70 7.51 -1.64 11.09
CA GLU A 70 8.67 -0.86 10.67
C GLU A 70 9.67 -1.81 10.00
N LYS A 71 10.14 -1.43 8.82
CA LYS A 71 11.14 -2.18 8.05
C LYS A 71 12.12 -1.18 7.44
N ASP A 72 13.41 -1.41 7.65
CA ASP A 72 14.50 -0.54 7.15
C ASP A 72 14.30 0.95 7.51
N GLY A 73 13.84 1.24 8.74
CA GLY A 73 13.58 2.60 9.22
C GLY A 73 12.35 3.29 8.61
N ARG A 74 11.56 2.58 7.79
CA ARG A 74 10.34 3.07 7.15
C ARG A 74 9.11 2.43 7.79
N LEU A 75 8.03 3.21 7.91
CA LEU A 75 6.76 2.72 8.41
C LEU A 75 5.94 2.12 7.27
N PHE A 76 5.34 0.97 7.53
CA PHE A 76 4.45 0.30 6.61
C PHE A 76 3.14 -0.01 7.33
N VAL A 77 2.05 0.18 6.62
CA VAL A 77 0.76 -0.38 6.92
C VAL A 77 0.79 -1.87 6.60
N ASN A 78 0.26 -2.70 7.51
CA ASN A 78 0.19 -4.13 7.28
C ASN A 78 -0.91 -4.46 6.24
N PRO A 79 -0.56 -5.02 5.06
CA PRO A 79 -1.52 -5.28 4.00
C PRO A 79 -2.66 -6.19 4.45
N THR A 80 -2.40 -7.20 5.29
CA THR A 80 -3.46 -8.13 5.75
C THR A 80 -4.49 -7.47 6.67
N THR A 81 -4.14 -6.34 7.28
CA THR A 81 -5.04 -5.58 8.15
C THR A 81 -5.70 -4.39 7.45
N VAL A 82 -5.14 -3.91 6.34
CA VAL A 82 -5.52 -2.60 5.76
C VAL A 82 -5.77 -2.63 4.25
N ILE A 83 -5.37 -3.65 3.52
CA ILE A 83 -5.50 -3.66 2.06
C ILE A 83 -5.99 -5.01 1.56
N ASP A 84 -7.19 -5.02 0.98
CA ASP A 84 -7.64 -6.13 0.16
C ASP A 84 -7.15 -5.91 -1.28
N PHE A 85 -5.96 -6.42 -1.58
CA PHE A 85 -5.41 -6.44 -2.95
C PHE A 85 -6.00 -7.56 -3.80
N ASN A 86 -6.72 -8.52 -3.20
CA ASN A 86 -7.11 -9.78 -3.84
C ASN A 86 -8.61 -9.91 -4.08
N ALA A 87 -9.45 -8.99 -3.59
CA ALA A 87 -10.87 -9.05 -3.87
C ALA A 87 -11.16 -8.71 -5.34
N GLU A 88 -11.35 -9.76 -6.13
CA GLU A 88 -11.97 -9.72 -7.48
C GLU A 88 -13.38 -9.13 -7.47
N THR A 89 -13.98 -8.97 -6.27
CA THR A 89 -15.23 -8.28 -6.04
C THR A 89 -14.96 -6.93 -5.39
N SER A 90 -15.55 -5.87 -5.92
CA SER A 90 -15.49 -4.49 -5.43
C SER A 90 -16.18 -4.30 -4.06
N ASN A 91 -15.82 -5.11 -3.06
CA ASN A 91 -16.13 -4.82 -1.66
C ASN A 91 -15.40 -3.52 -1.31
N SER A 92 -16.22 -2.49 -1.24
CA SER A 92 -15.77 -1.12 -1.32
C SER A 92 -14.91 -0.76 -0.12
N TYR A 93 -14.10 0.28 -0.27
CA TYR A 93 -13.26 0.78 0.80
C TYR A 93 -14.01 1.84 1.56
N VAL A 94 -13.66 2.04 2.84
CA VAL A 94 -14.17 3.20 3.56
C VAL A 94 -13.55 4.44 2.94
N LYS A 95 -14.37 5.28 2.29
CA LYS A 95 -13.91 6.57 1.79
C LYS A 95 -13.54 7.47 2.98
N HIS A 96 -12.39 8.15 2.90
CA HIS A 96 -12.03 9.20 3.84
C HIS A 96 -12.82 10.48 3.50
N PHE A 97 -14.10 10.50 3.90
CA PHE A 97 -14.95 11.68 3.72
C PHE A 97 -14.38 12.89 4.45
N LYS A 98 -14.44 14.07 3.82
CA LYS A 98 -13.82 15.28 4.38
C LYS A 98 -14.39 15.66 5.74
N PHE A 99 -15.68 15.40 5.95
CA PHE A 99 -16.35 15.68 7.22
C PHE A 99 -15.76 14.89 8.41
N LEU A 100 -15.16 13.71 8.17
CA LEU A 100 -14.52 12.92 9.24
C LEU A 100 -13.31 13.63 9.84
N SER A 101 -12.80 14.67 9.19
CA SER A 101 -11.64 15.45 9.64
C SER A 101 -12.01 16.80 10.25
N THR A 102 -13.29 17.17 10.30
CA THR A 102 -13.75 18.44 10.89
C THR A 102 -13.61 18.41 12.41
N THR A 103 -13.39 19.58 13.01
CA THR A 103 -13.37 19.73 14.48
C THR A 103 -14.67 19.21 15.09
N GLU A 104 -15.78 19.51 14.43
CA GLU A 104 -17.12 19.07 14.82
C GLU A 104 -17.21 17.54 14.99
N PHE A 105 -16.77 16.75 14.00
CA PHE A 105 -16.79 15.28 14.10
C PHE A 105 -15.78 14.76 15.14
N LYS A 106 -14.61 15.39 15.24
CA LYS A 106 -13.55 15.00 16.18
C LYS A 106 -13.96 15.17 17.65
N GLU A 107 -14.81 16.15 17.93
CA GLU A 107 -15.33 16.45 19.28
C GLU A 107 -16.57 15.63 19.66
N GLU A 108 -17.17 14.89 18.72
CA GLU A 108 -18.29 13.98 19.02
C GLU A 108 -17.90 12.88 20.01
N ASP A 109 -18.90 12.30 20.68
CA ASP A 109 -18.70 11.11 21.51
C ASP A 109 -18.07 9.98 20.67
N ARG A 110 -17.05 9.30 21.20
CA ARG A 110 -16.34 8.19 20.52
C ARG A 110 -17.29 7.12 19.97
N ARG A 111 -18.44 6.89 20.61
CA ARG A 111 -19.42 5.90 20.18
C ARG A 111 -20.24 6.41 18.99
N VAL A 112 -20.49 7.71 18.91
CA VAL A 112 -21.08 8.37 17.73
C VAL A 112 -20.11 8.27 16.55
N GLN A 113 -18.84 8.63 16.76
CA GLN A 113 -17.80 8.53 15.72
C GLN A 113 -17.71 7.10 15.18
N ARG A 114 -17.64 6.11 16.07
CA ARG A 114 -17.60 4.69 15.72
C ARG A 114 -18.86 4.22 15.00
N PHE A 115 -20.04 4.67 15.43
CA PHE A 115 -21.29 4.32 14.74
C PHE A 115 -21.29 4.84 13.30
N VAL A 116 -20.91 6.11 13.10
CA VAL A 116 -20.80 6.69 11.75
C VAL A 116 -19.79 5.92 10.89
N LEU A 117 -18.60 5.64 11.42
CA LEU A 117 -17.55 4.89 10.72
C LEU A 117 -18.00 3.46 10.38
N ASP A 118 -18.67 2.77 11.29
CA ASP A 118 -19.20 1.42 11.04
C ASP A 118 -20.29 1.44 9.96
N MET A 119 -21.12 2.49 9.89
CA MET A 119 -22.08 2.63 8.79
C MET A 119 -21.38 2.88 7.45
N LEU A 120 -20.28 3.64 7.43
CA LEU A 120 -19.45 3.79 6.23
C LEU A 120 -18.80 2.46 5.81
N CYS A 121 -18.41 1.61 6.76
CA CYS A 121 -17.98 0.22 6.51
C CYS A 121 -19.06 -0.64 5.85
N GLN A 122 -20.34 -0.38 6.14
CA GLN A 122 -21.47 -1.05 5.46
C GLN A 122 -21.76 -0.46 4.07
N HIS A 123 -21.03 0.60 3.67
CA HIS A 123 -21.18 1.32 2.42
C HIS A 123 -22.56 1.96 2.22
N VAL A 124 -23.17 2.47 3.30
CA VAL A 124 -24.47 3.17 3.20
C VAL A 124 -24.41 4.41 2.30
N TYR A 125 -23.22 4.94 1.99
CA TYR A 125 -23.04 6.04 1.05
C TYR A 125 -23.25 5.63 -0.43
N LEU A 126 -23.45 4.35 -0.74
CA LEU A 126 -23.79 3.90 -2.09
C LEU A 126 -25.31 3.91 -2.28
N LYS A 127 -25.77 4.47 -3.42
CA LYS A 127 -27.18 4.75 -3.71
C LYS A 127 -28.16 3.59 -3.45
N ASP A 128 -27.74 2.35 -3.67
CA ASP A 128 -28.60 1.16 -3.54
C ASP A 128 -28.37 0.38 -2.23
N ARG A 129 -27.49 0.87 -1.35
CA ARG A 129 -27.18 0.21 -0.07
C ARG A 129 -27.83 0.96 1.08
N LYS A 130 -28.67 0.24 1.81
CA LYS A 130 -29.20 0.67 3.11
C LYS A 130 -28.81 -0.32 4.19
N TYR A 131 -28.62 0.18 5.39
CA TYR A 131 -28.41 -0.66 6.57
C TYR A 131 -29.69 -0.73 7.39
N VAL A 132 -30.07 -1.94 7.81
CA VAL A 132 -31.28 -2.18 8.61
C VAL A 132 -30.95 -3.18 9.71
N THR A 133 -31.19 -2.80 10.97
CA THR A 133 -31.00 -3.72 12.11
C THR A 133 -31.93 -3.38 13.26
N TYR A 134 -32.10 -4.32 14.19
CA TYR A 134 -32.78 -4.03 15.45
C TYR A 134 -31.84 -3.31 16.42
N LEU A 135 -32.35 -2.32 17.12
CA LEU A 135 -31.61 -1.56 18.13
C LEU A 135 -30.96 -2.46 19.19
N LYS A 136 -31.65 -3.55 19.58
CA LYS A 136 -31.13 -4.53 20.54
C LYS A 136 -29.86 -5.25 20.07
N ASN A 137 -29.66 -5.40 18.75
CA ASN A 137 -28.47 -6.04 18.17
C ASN A 137 -27.24 -5.13 18.20
N LEU A 138 -27.42 -3.83 18.45
CA LEU A 138 -26.34 -2.85 18.55
C LEU A 138 -25.81 -2.71 20.00
N ILE A 139 -26.54 -3.28 20.95
CA ILE A 139 -26.32 -3.19 22.40
C ILE A 139 -25.68 -4.50 22.87
N THR A 140 -24.82 -4.44 23.88
CA THR A 140 -24.17 -5.63 24.43
C THR A 140 -25.16 -6.56 25.14
N SER A 141 -25.41 -7.75 24.59
CA SER A 141 -26.25 -8.76 25.25
C SER A 141 -25.45 -9.63 26.23
N GLY A 142 -25.00 -9.08 27.36
CA GLY A 142 -24.53 -9.83 28.54
C GLY A 142 -23.23 -10.66 28.40
N SER A 143 -22.86 -11.14 27.21
CA SER A 143 -21.57 -11.73 26.86
C SER A 143 -20.80 -10.76 25.97
N ARG A 144 -19.46 -10.78 26.08
CA ARG A 144 -18.55 -9.91 25.31
C ARG A 144 -18.70 -10.08 23.78
N GLU A 145 -19.38 -11.12 23.33
CA GLU A 145 -19.44 -11.55 21.93
C GLU A 145 -20.56 -10.87 21.11
N PHE A 146 -21.53 -10.19 21.74
CA PHE A 146 -22.73 -9.70 21.03
C PHE A 146 -23.02 -8.20 21.21
N GLY A 147 -22.00 -7.38 21.46
CA GLY A 147 -22.16 -5.93 21.59
C GLY A 147 -21.24 -5.11 20.71
N THR A 148 -21.67 -4.85 19.48
CA THR A 148 -20.88 -4.14 18.45
C THR A 148 -20.38 -2.77 18.91
N PHE A 149 -21.16 -2.06 19.74
CA PHE A 149 -20.84 -0.70 20.19
C PHE A 149 -20.61 -0.56 21.71
N ASN A 150 -20.45 -1.64 22.49
CA ASN A 150 -20.19 -1.56 23.94
C ASN A 150 -21.11 -0.54 24.69
N ILE A 151 -22.41 -0.66 24.42
CA ILE A 151 -23.49 0.17 24.98
C ILE A 151 -24.38 -0.76 25.77
N ARG A 152 -24.81 -0.31 26.96
CA ARG A 152 -25.51 -1.18 27.92
C ARG A 152 -27.02 -0.98 27.91
N THR A 153 -27.50 0.16 27.42
CA THR A 153 -28.92 0.51 27.50
C THR A 153 -29.49 0.98 26.15
N VAL A 154 -30.78 0.74 25.97
CA VAL A 154 -31.55 1.22 24.81
C VAL A 154 -31.56 2.74 24.73
N GLY A 155 -31.69 3.44 25.87
CA GLY A 155 -31.69 4.90 25.91
C GLY A 155 -30.36 5.51 25.45
N GLU A 156 -29.24 4.94 25.89
CA GLU A 156 -27.90 5.36 25.48
C GLU A 156 -27.67 5.13 23.98
N MET A 157 -28.12 3.99 23.43
CA MET A 157 -28.01 3.73 21.99
C MET A 157 -28.85 4.71 21.17
N LYS A 158 -30.08 5.03 21.61
CA LYS A 158 -30.92 6.03 20.95
C LYS A 158 -30.25 7.40 20.88
N GLN A 159 -29.67 7.87 21.99
CA GLN A 159 -28.95 9.15 22.01
C GLN A 159 -27.76 9.17 21.03
N ILE A 160 -27.04 8.06 20.92
CA ILE A 160 -25.92 7.95 19.98
C ILE A 160 -26.42 7.98 18.54
N ILE A 161 -27.52 7.28 18.25
CA ILE A 161 -28.14 7.27 16.93
C ILE A 161 -28.68 8.65 16.56
N GLU A 162 -29.36 9.34 17.47
CA GLU A 162 -29.88 10.69 17.27
C GLU A 162 -28.76 11.67 16.94
N LYS A 163 -27.63 11.60 17.68
CA LYS A 163 -26.43 12.39 17.38
C LYS A 163 -25.79 12.00 16.04
N ALA A 164 -25.73 10.71 15.72
CA ALA A 164 -25.21 10.24 14.45
C ALA A 164 -26.09 10.66 13.26
N GLY A 165 -27.39 10.87 13.49
CA GLY A 165 -28.35 11.44 12.55
C GLY A 165 -28.03 12.88 12.14
N LYS A 166 -27.01 13.50 12.73
CA LYS A 166 -26.35 14.68 12.17
C LYS A 166 -25.69 14.37 10.84
N TYR A 167 -24.90 13.30 10.76
CA TYR A 167 -24.06 12.93 9.61
C TYR A 167 -24.73 11.95 8.65
N LEU A 168 -25.61 11.10 9.19
CA LEU A 168 -26.30 10.03 8.47
C LEU A 168 -27.77 10.38 8.24
N ASP A 169 -28.31 9.96 7.10
CA ASP A 169 -29.75 9.92 6.88
C ASP A 169 -30.32 8.67 7.56
N LEU A 170 -30.97 8.88 8.71
CA LEU A 170 -31.29 7.83 9.66
C LEU A 170 -32.74 7.92 10.14
N GLN A 171 -33.42 6.78 10.14
CA GLN A 171 -34.79 6.64 10.65
C GLN A 171 -34.85 5.58 11.76
N LEU A 172 -35.57 5.91 12.84
CA LEU A 172 -35.91 4.98 13.91
C LEU A 172 -37.40 4.59 13.78
N GLU A 173 -37.67 3.32 13.52
CA GLU A 173 -39.04 2.80 13.44
C GLU A 173 -39.36 1.92 14.64
N CYS A 174 -40.48 2.20 15.32
CA CYS A 174 -40.99 1.35 16.40
C CYS A 174 -41.96 0.33 15.80
N ARG A 175 -41.60 -0.96 15.76
CA ARG A 175 -42.51 -2.01 15.24
C ARG A 175 -43.47 -2.52 16.31
N ASN A 176 -43.01 -2.65 17.55
CA ASN A 176 -43.78 -3.02 18.74
C ASN A 176 -43.29 -2.18 19.93
N THR A 177 -44.02 -2.13 21.06
CA THR A 177 -43.72 -1.27 22.23
C THR A 177 -42.27 -1.34 22.77
N LYS A 178 -41.50 -2.39 22.44
CA LYS A 178 -40.10 -2.56 22.86
C LYS A 178 -39.09 -2.82 21.72
N ASP A 179 -39.53 -3.02 20.48
CA ASP A 179 -38.64 -3.35 19.35
C ASP A 179 -38.51 -2.16 18.40
N TRP A 180 -37.33 -1.52 18.46
CA TRP A 180 -36.93 -0.41 17.61
C TRP A 180 -36.03 -0.92 16.49
N LEU A 181 -36.32 -0.51 15.26
CA LEU A 181 -35.53 -0.76 14.07
C LEU A 181 -34.74 0.51 13.73
N VAL A 182 -33.46 0.33 13.40
CA VAL A 182 -32.56 1.38 12.93
C VAL A 182 -32.38 1.19 11.44
N ILE A 183 -32.75 2.21 10.67
CA ILE A 183 -32.60 2.24 9.22
C ILE A 183 -31.65 3.40 8.88
N VAL A 184 -30.58 3.11 8.13
CA VAL A 184 -29.65 4.11 7.60
C VAL A 184 -29.75 4.08 6.08
N HIS A 185 -30.21 5.19 5.50
CA HIS A 185 -30.41 5.35 4.06
C HIS A 185 -29.17 5.87 3.35
N GLY A 186 -28.27 6.53 4.08
CA GLY A 186 -26.99 6.97 3.56
C GLY A 186 -26.37 8.08 4.39
N LEU A 187 -25.52 8.88 3.74
CA LEU A 187 -25.04 10.13 4.29
C LEU A 187 -26.11 11.21 4.13
N LYS A 188 -26.11 12.21 5.00
CA LYS A 188 -26.87 13.43 4.70
C LYS A 188 -26.29 14.14 3.48
N PRO A 189 -27.15 14.79 2.66
CA PRO A 189 -26.72 15.46 1.42
C PRO A 189 -25.59 16.46 1.63
N GLU A 190 -25.60 17.25 2.72
CA GLU A 190 -24.54 18.23 2.97
C GLU A 190 -23.15 17.61 3.11
N TYR A 191 -23.06 16.41 3.71
CA TYR A 191 -21.79 15.71 3.92
C TYR A 191 -21.38 14.88 2.71
N GLU A 192 -22.34 14.43 1.89
CA GLU A 192 -22.07 13.81 0.60
C GLU A 192 -21.45 14.82 -0.39
N ILE A 193 -22.00 16.04 -0.43
CA ILE A 193 -21.52 17.13 -1.31
C ILE A 193 -20.07 17.54 -0.99
N LEU A 194 -19.65 17.50 0.29
CA LEU A 194 -18.25 17.78 0.67
C LEU A 194 -17.25 16.81 0.01
N GLY A 195 -17.71 15.59 -0.30
CA GLY A 195 -16.91 14.56 -0.94
C GLY A 195 -15.88 13.90 -0.02
N SER A 196 -14.98 13.14 -0.63
CA SER A 196 -13.88 12.45 0.04
C SER A 196 -12.52 13.01 -0.38
N TYR A 197 -11.50 12.77 0.44
CA TYR A 197 -10.12 12.95 0.02
C TYR A 197 -9.74 11.90 -1.02
N ASP A 198 -8.96 12.33 -2.01
CA ASP A 198 -8.26 11.41 -2.89
C ASP A 198 -7.05 10.81 -2.16
N SER A 199 -6.64 9.61 -2.56
CA SER A 199 -5.39 9.05 -2.04
C SER A 199 -4.20 9.80 -2.63
N GLU A 200 -3.33 10.29 -1.75
CA GLU A 200 -2.11 11.02 -2.12
C GLU A 200 -0.84 10.18 -1.93
N GLY A 201 -0.95 8.95 -1.44
CA GLY A 201 0.20 8.13 -1.08
C GLY A 201 1.22 7.95 -2.21
N ALA A 202 0.78 7.62 -3.42
CA ALA A 202 1.67 7.48 -4.57
C ALA A 202 2.45 8.79 -4.88
N MET A 203 1.76 9.92 -4.76
CA MET A 203 2.33 11.25 -4.98
C MET A 203 3.35 11.64 -3.90
N LEU A 204 3.01 11.39 -2.64
CA LEU A 204 3.92 11.60 -1.51
C LEU A 204 5.16 10.70 -1.63
N TRP A 205 4.96 9.45 -2.04
CA TRP A 205 6.06 8.50 -2.24
C TRP A 205 7.02 8.99 -3.32
N VAL A 206 6.52 9.36 -4.50
CA VAL A 206 7.34 9.90 -5.59
C VAL A 206 8.07 11.17 -5.15
N SER A 207 7.37 12.07 -4.48
CA SER A 207 7.94 13.30 -3.94
C SER A 207 9.10 13.01 -2.97
N GLN A 208 8.92 12.05 -2.07
CA GLN A 208 9.96 11.64 -1.14
C GLN A 208 11.18 11.06 -1.84
N LYS A 209 10.99 10.22 -2.88
CA LYS A 209 12.12 9.61 -3.61
C LYS A 209 12.86 10.63 -4.46
N LEU A 210 12.14 11.55 -5.13
CA LEU A 210 12.75 12.68 -5.84
C LEU A 210 13.59 13.55 -4.89
N TYR A 211 13.05 13.87 -3.70
CA TYR A 211 13.78 14.66 -2.71
C TYR A 211 15.04 13.93 -2.23
N ALA A 212 14.92 12.64 -1.92
CA ALA A 212 16.05 11.82 -1.49
C ALA A 212 17.15 11.71 -2.57
N ALA A 213 16.76 11.71 -3.85
CA ALA A 213 17.68 11.73 -4.98
C ALA A 213 18.27 13.12 -5.28
N GLY A 214 17.84 14.19 -4.58
CA GLY A 214 18.42 15.53 -4.72
C GLY A 214 17.67 16.49 -5.63
N PHE A 215 16.47 16.14 -6.10
CA PHE A 215 15.62 17.05 -6.88
C PHE A 215 14.95 18.09 -5.96
N VAL A 216 14.77 19.32 -6.47
CA VAL A 216 13.95 20.37 -5.84
C VAL A 216 12.47 20.07 -6.10
N VAL A 217 11.83 19.35 -5.17
CA VAL A 217 10.51 18.74 -5.38
C VAL A 217 9.37 19.76 -5.39
N GLU A 218 9.52 20.88 -4.70
CA GLU A 218 8.50 21.92 -4.54
C GLU A 218 8.18 22.60 -5.88
N VAL A 219 9.15 22.65 -6.80
CA VAL A 219 9.01 23.29 -8.12
C VAL A 219 8.45 22.32 -9.16
N ILE A 220 8.55 21.01 -8.94
CA ILE A 220 8.03 20.00 -9.88
C ILE A 220 6.51 19.96 -9.79
N GLU A 221 5.84 20.13 -10.93
CA GLU A 221 4.38 20.12 -11.03
C GLU A 221 3.76 18.80 -10.55
N LYS A 222 2.51 18.88 -10.06
CA LYS A 222 1.72 17.71 -9.62
C LYS A 222 1.48 16.73 -10.78
N SER A 223 1.26 17.24 -11.99
CA SER A 223 1.06 16.46 -13.22
C SER A 223 2.26 15.55 -13.52
N VAL A 224 3.48 16.07 -13.40
CA VAL A 224 4.75 15.34 -13.60
C VAL A 224 4.91 14.24 -12.55
N LYS A 225 4.72 14.57 -11.27
CA LYS A 225 4.80 13.58 -10.17
C LYS A 225 3.78 12.44 -10.34
N ASN A 226 2.56 12.75 -10.78
CA ASN A 226 1.54 11.74 -11.09
C ASN A 226 2.02 10.82 -12.22
N GLN A 227 2.70 11.38 -13.22
CA GLN A 227 3.20 10.62 -14.34
C GLN A 227 4.33 9.67 -13.94
N LEU A 228 5.22 10.10 -13.05
CA LEU A 228 6.23 9.25 -12.43
C LEU A 228 5.61 8.18 -11.52
N ALA A 229 4.53 8.50 -10.81
CA ALA A 229 3.79 7.52 -9.99
C ALA A 229 3.23 6.38 -10.85
N LYS A 230 2.73 6.67 -12.05
CA LYS A 230 2.30 5.63 -13.02
C LYS A 230 3.45 4.73 -13.47
N VAL A 231 4.68 5.26 -13.55
CA VAL A 231 5.85 4.43 -13.86
C VAL A 231 6.15 3.49 -12.68
N MET A 232 6.13 3.99 -11.45
CA MET A 232 6.26 3.14 -10.26
C MET A 232 5.14 2.09 -10.16
N GLU A 233 3.89 2.46 -10.46
CA GLU A 233 2.75 1.52 -10.50
C GLU A 233 2.96 0.39 -11.51
N TYR A 234 3.48 0.72 -12.70
CA TYR A 234 3.84 -0.27 -13.71
C TYR A 234 4.87 -1.27 -13.15
N TYR A 235 6.01 -0.81 -12.62
CA TYR A 235 7.02 -1.70 -12.07
C TYR A 235 6.53 -2.50 -10.86
N TYR A 236 5.76 -1.85 -9.97
CA TYR A 236 5.16 -2.50 -8.81
C TYR A 236 4.26 -3.67 -9.22
N SER A 237 3.46 -3.50 -10.27
CA SER A 237 2.56 -4.55 -10.77
C SER A 237 3.29 -5.77 -11.36
N GLN A 238 4.53 -5.58 -11.85
CA GLN A 238 5.29 -6.63 -12.52
C GLN A 238 6.31 -7.31 -11.60
N LEU A 239 6.98 -6.54 -10.73
CA LEU A 239 8.13 -7.00 -9.95
C LEU A 239 7.86 -7.04 -8.44
N GLY A 240 6.72 -6.50 -7.99
CA GLY A 240 6.45 -6.23 -6.58
C GLY A 240 7.27 -5.07 -6.01
N TYR A 241 7.00 -4.71 -4.76
CA TYR A 241 7.54 -3.48 -4.14
C TYR A 241 9.06 -3.43 -4.07
N GLU A 242 9.71 -4.47 -3.54
CA GLU A 242 11.16 -4.44 -3.27
C GLU A 242 11.99 -4.23 -4.54
N LEU A 243 11.63 -4.90 -5.62
CA LEU A 243 12.33 -4.80 -6.90
C LEU A 243 11.98 -3.49 -7.61
N ALA A 244 10.69 -3.13 -7.66
CA ALA A 244 10.25 -1.86 -8.24
C ALA A 244 10.90 -0.66 -7.55
N TYR A 245 11.00 -0.68 -6.21
CA TYR A 245 11.71 0.33 -5.43
C TYR A 245 13.16 0.48 -5.91
N LYS A 246 13.91 -0.63 -6.03
CA LYS A 246 15.31 -0.60 -6.43
C LYS A 246 15.49 -0.07 -7.85
N VAL A 247 14.63 -0.50 -8.79
CA VAL A 247 14.64 -0.01 -10.17
C VAL A 247 14.35 1.49 -10.22
N PHE A 248 13.31 1.94 -9.53
CA PHE A 248 12.90 3.34 -9.56
C PHE A 248 13.94 4.27 -8.91
N VAL A 249 14.50 3.87 -7.77
CA VAL A 249 15.55 4.66 -7.08
C VAL A 249 16.84 4.67 -7.88
N GLY A 250 17.27 3.52 -8.42
CA GLY A 250 18.46 3.46 -9.29
C GLY A 250 18.30 4.37 -10.51
N ALA A 251 17.10 4.43 -11.10
CA ALA A 251 16.81 5.31 -12.23
C ALA A 251 16.92 6.79 -11.81
N LEU A 252 16.42 7.14 -10.63
CA LEU A 252 16.52 8.51 -10.11
C LEU A 252 17.98 8.94 -9.87
N ASP A 253 18.82 8.03 -9.36
CA ASP A 253 20.24 8.30 -9.13
C ASP A 253 20.97 8.63 -10.45
N ASP A 254 20.65 7.89 -11.53
CA ASP A 254 21.18 8.17 -12.88
C ASP A 254 20.61 9.49 -13.45
N LEU A 255 19.31 9.73 -13.25
CA LEU A 255 18.61 10.91 -13.75
C LEU A 255 19.02 12.21 -13.03
N LEU A 256 19.58 12.14 -11.82
CA LEU A 256 20.09 13.30 -11.09
C LEU A 256 21.14 14.07 -11.91
N TYR A 257 21.93 13.38 -12.73
CA TYR A 257 22.96 14.00 -13.56
C TYR A 257 22.49 14.28 -14.99
N SER A 258 21.23 13.96 -15.32
CA SER A 258 20.67 14.19 -16.66
C SER A 258 20.11 15.61 -16.79
N SER A 259 20.83 16.46 -17.54
CA SER A 259 20.36 17.80 -17.91
C SER A 259 19.07 17.77 -18.73
N ALA A 260 18.89 16.74 -19.56
CA ALA A 260 17.68 16.53 -20.35
C ALA A 260 16.48 16.28 -19.44
N PHE A 261 16.62 15.37 -18.45
CA PHE A 261 15.54 15.09 -17.52
C PHE A 261 15.18 16.31 -16.67
N HIS A 262 16.18 17.04 -16.17
CA HIS A 262 15.97 18.31 -15.44
C HIS A 262 15.15 19.29 -16.28
N SER A 263 15.51 19.46 -17.55
CA SER A 263 14.79 20.36 -18.47
C SER A 263 13.34 19.93 -18.68
N MET A 264 13.05 18.63 -18.63
CA MET A 264 11.68 18.11 -18.77
C MET A 264 10.86 18.27 -17.48
N VAL A 265 11.41 17.94 -16.31
CA VAL A 265 10.63 17.93 -15.05
C VAL A 265 10.44 19.32 -14.43
N TYR A 266 11.25 20.30 -14.83
CA TYR A 266 11.13 21.70 -14.42
C TYR A 266 10.52 22.61 -15.50
N ALA A 267 10.14 22.06 -16.66
CA ALA A 267 9.40 22.81 -17.66
C ALA A 267 7.94 23.02 -17.24
N ASN A 268 7.33 24.10 -17.74
CA ASN A 268 5.89 24.26 -17.70
C ASN A 268 5.23 23.20 -18.60
N ILE A 269 4.24 22.51 -18.07
CA ILE A 269 3.54 21.44 -18.79
C ILE A 269 2.29 22.00 -19.47
N ASP A 270 2.32 22.06 -20.80
CA ASP A 270 1.23 22.60 -21.62
C ASP A 270 0.30 21.50 -22.16
N ASN A 271 0.77 20.24 -22.26
CA ASN A 271 0.00 19.14 -22.82
C ASN A 271 0.40 17.74 -22.33
N ASP A 272 -0.50 16.77 -22.57
CA ASP A 272 -0.31 15.36 -22.22
C ASP A 272 0.86 14.68 -22.96
N LYS A 273 1.26 15.20 -24.13
CA LYS A 273 2.39 14.63 -24.89
C LYS A 273 3.70 14.84 -24.12
N GLN A 274 3.93 16.02 -23.53
CA GLN A 274 5.09 16.29 -22.68
C GLN A 274 5.13 15.37 -21.45
N LEU A 275 3.97 15.11 -20.82
CA LEU A 275 3.88 14.14 -19.72
C LEU A 275 4.27 12.74 -20.19
N ASN A 276 3.76 12.31 -21.35
CA ASN A 276 4.10 10.99 -21.89
C ASN A 276 5.59 10.88 -22.21
N GLU A 277 6.21 11.94 -22.74
CA GLU A 277 7.65 12.01 -22.98
C GLU A 277 8.45 11.87 -21.67
N ILE A 278 8.04 12.54 -20.59
CA ILE A 278 8.68 12.39 -19.27
C ILE A 278 8.63 10.94 -18.80
N SER A 279 7.45 10.29 -18.84
CA SER A 279 7.36 8.87 -18.44
C SER A 279 8.18 7.96 -19.34
N ALA A 280 8.22 8.21 -20.65
CA ALA A 280 8.96 7.40 -21.60
C ALA A 280 10.47 7.52 -21.34
N TYR A 281 10.96 8.74 -21.13
CA TYR A 281 12.35 9.00 -20.78
C TYR A 281 12.72 8.34 -19.44
N PHE A 282 11.89 8.49 -18.41
CA PHE A 282 12.14 7.83 -17.13
C PHE A 282 12.19 6.31 -17.28
N ARG A 283 11.22 5.70 -17.97
CA ARG A 283 11.19 4.25 -18.22
C ARG A 283 12.44 3.78 -18.95
N HIS A 284 12.90 4.54 -19.94
CA HIS A 284 14.12 4.22 -20.67
C HIS A 284 15.35 4.15 -19.76
N VAL A 285 15.48 5.08 -18.80
CA VAL A 285 16.58 5.02 -17.82
C VAL A 285 16.34 3.89 -16.80
N ALA A 286 15.10 3.68 -16.38
CA ALA A 286 14.75 2.59 -15.49
C ALA A 286 15.07 1.21 -16.09
N GLU A 287 14.97 1.03 -17.41
CA GLU A 287 15.41 -0.21 -18.10
C GLU A 287 16.90 -0.49 -17.88
N ALA A 288 17.76 0.53 -17.75
CA ALA A 288 19.15 0.33 -17.39
C ALA A 288 19.29 -0.12 -15.93
N SER A 289 18.54 0.50 -15.02
CA SER A 289 18.52 0.11 -13.60
C SER A 289 17.96 -1.30 -13.37
N GLU A 290 16.97 -1.75 -14.15
CA GLU A 290 16.50 -3.14 -14.17
C GLU A 290 17.67 -4.12 -14.38
N ARG A 291 18.55 -3.82 -15.34
CA ARG A 291 19.70 -4.68 -15.67
C ARG A 291 20.67 -4.78 -14.49
N PHE A 292 20.99 -3.65 -13.86
CA PHE A 292 21.89 -3.63 -12.70
C PHE A 292 21.31 -4.41 -11.52
N VAL A 293 20.00 -4.27 -11.25
CA VAL A 293 19.34 -5.02 -10.18
C VAL A 293 19.33 -6.52 -10.50
N ALA A 294 18.98 -6.90 -11.72
CA ALA A 294 18.98 -8.31 -12.15
C ALA A 294 20.38 -8.94 -12.10
N LEU A 295 21.42 -8.21 -12.51
CA LEU A 295 22.81 -8.66 -12.41
C LEU A 295 23.23 -8.88 -10.96
N GLY A 296 22.94 -7.93 -10.07
CA GLY A 296 23.22 -8.08 -8.64
C GLY A 296 22.57 -9.32 -8.04
N LEU A 297 21.29 -9.56 -8.37
CA LEU A 297 20.57 -10.77 -7.94
C LEU A 297 21.22 -12.07 -8.47
N ALA A 298 21.69 -12.06 -9.73
CA ALA A 298 22.35 -13.22 -10.33
C ALA A 298 23.71 -13.52 -9.67
N LEU A 299 24.50 -12.49 -9.39
CA LEU A 299 25.78 -12.63 -8.68
C LEU A 299 25.58 -13.12 -7.24
N ASP A 300 24.57 -12.59 -6.54
CA ASP A 300 24.21 -13.07 -5.19
C ASP A 300 23.74 -14.53 -5.22
N TYR A 301 22.98 -14.92 -6.25
CA TYR A 301 22.53 -16.30 -6.44
C TYR A 301 23.69 -17.25 -6.67
N GLU A 302 24.64 -16.89 -7.55
CA GLU A 302 25.85 -17.68 -7.82
C GLU A 302 26.68 -17.86 -6.55
N LYS A 303 26.98 -16.76 -5.85
CA LYS A 303 27.76 -16.79 -4.63
C LYS A 303 27.10 -17.69 -3.58
N LEU A 304 25.79 -17.58 -3.41
CA LEU A 304 25.05 -18.39 -2.45
C LEU A 304 25.00 -19.86 -2.87
N ASN A 305 24.88 -20.15 -4.16
CA ASN A 305 24.91 -21.52 -4.66
C ASN A 305 26.27 -22.19 -4.39
N ASN A 306 27.37 -21.48 -4.67
CA ASN A 306 28.72 -22.00 -4.39
C ASN A 306 28.93 -22.27 -2.90
N ILE A 307 28.45 -21.38 -2.02
CA ILE A 307 28.50 -21.57 -0.57
C ILE A 307 27.69 -22.81 -0.15
N ILE A 308 26.49 -22.98 -0.68
CA ILE A 308 25.64 -24.15 -0.39
C ILE A 308 26.34 -25.44 -0.82
N ASP A 309 26.93 -25.47 -2.01
CA ASP A 309 27.62 -26.64 -2.56
C ASP A 309 28.87 -26.98 -1.73
N ASP A 310 29.68 -25.99 -1.37
CA ASP A 310 30.87 -26.17 -0.54
C ASP A 310 30.53 -26.66 0.88
N VAL A 311 29.55 -26.04 1.54
CA VAL A 311 29.10 -26.44 2.89
C VAL A 311 28.48 -27.83 2.88
N THR A 312 27.71 -28.16 1.84
CA THR A 312 27.15 -29.51 1.67
C THR A 312 28.26 -30.55 1.53
N ARG A 313 29.29 -30.26 0.74
CA ARG A 313 30.45 -31.14 0.57
C ARG A 313 31.18 -31.35 1.90
N ILE A 314 31.50 -30.28 2.62
CA ILE A 314 32.20 -30.35 3.92
C ILE A 314 31.38 -31.16 4.93
N ALA A 315 30.07 -30.93 5.02
CA ALA A 315 29.21 -31.67 5.94
C ALA A 315 29.22 -33.18 5.64
N VAL A 316 29.16 -33.57 4.36
CA VAL A 316 29.25 -34.97 3.94
C VAL A 316 30.62 -35.56 4.28
N ASP A 317 31.70 -34.83 4.03
CA ASP A 317 33.07 -35.27 4.33
C ASP A 317 33.31 -35.45 5.84
N GLU A 318 32.66 -34.64 6.67
CA GLU A 318 32.70 -34.71 8.14
C GLU A 318 31.70 -35.73 8.73
N GLY A 319 30.93 -36.45 7.90
CA GLY A 319 29.95 -37.44 8.33
C GLY A 319 28.68 -36.83 8.97
N SER A 320 28.46 -35.54 8.79
CA SER A 320 27.27 -34.82 9.25
C SER A 320 26.18 -34.81 8.18
N GLU A 321 24.92 -34.91 8.58
CA GLU A 321 23.79 -34.86 7.63
C GLU A 321 23.48 -33.39 7.25
N PRO A 322 23.65 -32.96 5.98
CA PRO A 322 23.46 -31.56 5.59
C PRO A 322 22.04 -31.04 5.86
N SER A 323 21.05 -31.93 5.89
CA SER A 323 19.65 -31.58 6.16
C SER A 323 19.46 -30.98 7.57
N THR A 324 20.34 -31.30 8.51
CA THR A 324 20.26 -30.88 9.92
C THR A 324 20.90 -29.52 10.19
N ILE A 325 21.67 -28.97 9.23
CA ILE A 325 22.34 -27.69 9.37
C ILE A 325 21.35 -26.56 9.07
N GLN A 326 20.96 -25.83 10.12
CA GLN A 326 19.93 -24.78 10.03
C GLN A 326 20.33 -23.65 9.07
N GLU A 327 21.61 -23.26 9.09
CA GLU A 327 22.17 -22.23 8.21
C GLU A 327 22.10 -22.65 6.74
N LEU A 328 22.32 -23.94 6.45
CA LEU A 328 22.20 -24.48 5.10
C LEU A 328 20.74 -24.44 4.61
N GLN A 329 19.79 -24.73 5.49
CA GLN A 329 18.37 -24.61 5.17
C GLN A 329 17.96 -23.16 4.92
N GLN A 330 18.43 -22.22 5.75
CA GLN A 330 18.20 -20.79 5.53
C GLN A 330 18.82 -20.31 4.21
N ALA A 331 20.04 -20.75 3.89
CA ALA A 331 20.71 -20.44 2.64
C ALA A 331 19.90 -20.95 1.42
N LYS A 332 19.35 -22.17 1.50
CA LYS A 332 18.47 -22.72 0.45
C LYS A 332 17.20 -21.88 0.26
N ILE A 333 16.54 -21.47 1.34
CA ILE A 333 15.37 -20.58 1.30
C ILE A 333 15.72 -19.23 0.64
N LEU A 334 16.87 -18.66 0.98
CA LEU A 334 17.35 -17.41 0.38
C LEU A 334 17.66 -17.58 -1.12
N LYS A 335 18.27 -18.71 -1.50
CA LYS A 335 18.54 -19.07 -2.90
C LYS A 335 17.25 -19.18 -3.71
N ASP A 336 16.22 -19.83 -3.17
CA ASP A 336 14.91 -19.94 -3.83
C ASP A 336 14.23 -18.57 -3.95
N SER A 337 14.35 -17.71 -2.93
CA SER A 337 13.86 -16.33 -3.00
C SER A 337 14.57 -15.51 -4.08
N LEU A 338 15.89 -15.66 -4.23
CA LEU A 338 16.67 -15.02 -5.30
C LEU A 338 16.23 -15.52 -6.68
N LYS A 339 16.03 -16.84 -6.84
CA LYS A 339 15.53 -17.44 -8.09
C LYS A 339 14.18 -16.85 -8.50
N LEU A 340 13.24 -16.71 -7.56
CA LEU A 340 11.94 -16.10 -7.83
C LEU A 340 12.07 -14.63 -8.28
N LYS A 341 12.97 -13.87 -7.67
CA LYS A 341 13.22 -12.46 -8.05
C LYS A 341 13.83 -12.34 -9.45
N ILE A 342 14.77 -13.23 -9.79
CA ILE A 342 15.38 -13.28 -11.13
C ILE A 342 14.31 -13.63 -12.17
N SER A 343 13.47 -14.62 -11.91
CA SER A 343 12.38 -15.03 -12.80
C SER A 343 11.33 -13.93 -13.01
N ALA A 344 11.09 -13.07 -12.02
CA ALA A 344 10.21 -11.90 -12.18
C ALA A 344 10.73 -10.90 -13.23
N PHE A 345 12.04 -10.61 -13.21
CA PHE A 345 12.68 -9.78 -14.25
C PHE A 345 12.64 -10.44 -15.62
N GLU A 346 12.89 -11.75 -15.68
CA GLU A 346 12.79 -12.52 -16.92
C GLU A 346 11.39 -12.40 -17.54
N THR A 347 10.36 -12.58 -16.72
CA THR A 347 8.95 -12.45 -17.14
C THR A 347 8.64 -11.04 -17.62
N LEU A 348 9.10 -10.01 -16.91
CA LEU A 348 8.95 -8.61 -17.32
C LEU A 348 9.56 -8.37 -18.71
N TRP A 349 10.79 -8.84 -18.94
CA TRP A 349 11.49 -8.64 -20.21
C TRP A 349 10.85 -9.39 -21.37
N ILE A 350 10.42 -10.64 -21.15
CA ILE A 350 9.67 -11.42 -22.15
C ILE A 350 8.39 -10.68 -22.54
N ASN A 351 7.62 -10.23 -21.55
CA ASN A 351 6.37 -9.50 -21.78
C ASN A 351 6.60 -8.20 -22.55
N ASN A 352 7.69 -7.48 -22.27
CA ASN A 352 8.04 -6.25 -22.99
C ASN A 352 8.47 -6.53 -24.43
N HIS A 353 9.24 -7.60 -24.65
CA HIS A 353 9.63 -8.03 -25.99
C HIS A 353 8.42 -8.41 -26.85
N GLN A 354 7.49 -9.20 -26.31
CA GLN A 354 6.26 -9.59 -27.01
C GLN A 354 5.37 -8.39 -27.37
N LYS A 355 5.47 -7.29 -26.63
CA LYS A 355 4.75 -6.04 -26.91
C LYS A 355 5.45 -5.15 -27.96
N GLY A 356 6.55 -5.59 -28.55
CA GLY A 356 7.29 -4.85 -29.57
C GLY A 356 8.26 -3.79 -29.03
N ASN A 357 8.56 -3.81 -27.72
CA ASN A 357 9.57 -2.93 -27.13
C ASN A 357 10.97 -3.55 -27.33
N HIS A 358 11.52 -3.41 -28.53
CA HIS A 358 12.75 -4.11 -28.97
C HIS A 358 14.07 -3.53 -28.44
N TYR A 359 14.07 -2.35 -27.80
CA TYR A 359 15.30 -1.66 -27.39
C TYR A 359 16.20 -2.50 -26.46
N LEU A 360 15.57 -3.30 -25.58
CA LEU A 360 16.24 -4.24 -24.67
C LEU A 360 16.90 -5.42 -25.38
N PHE A 361 16.42 -5.82 -26.57
CA PHE A 361 16.88 -7.01 -27.29
C PHE A 361 18.19 -6.73 -28.06
N ASP A 362 18.31 -5.54 -28.64
CA ASP A 362 19.40 -5.22 -29.58
C ASP A 362 20.73 -4.83 -28.91
N HIS A 363 20.73 -4.49 -27.61
CA HIS A 363 21.89 -3.92 -26.90
C HIS A 363 22.49 -4.81 -25.79
N GLN A 364 22.25 -6.13 -25.81
CA GLN A 364 22.66 -7.05 -24.70
C GLN A 364 24.06 -7.69 -24.83
N LYS A 365 24.97 -7.16 -25.65
CA LYS A 365 26.28 -7.81 -25.90
C LYS A 365 27.15 -8.02 -24.65
N ASP A 366 26.98 -7.21 -23.61
CA ASP A 366 27.79 -7.28 -22.37
C ASP A 366 27.18 -8.17 -21.27
N ASN A 367 26.03 -8.81 -21.50
CA ASN A 367 25.23 -9.51 -20.48
C ASN A 367 25.47 -11.03 -20.39
N GLN A 368 26.62 -11.55 -20.83
CA GLN A 368 26.84 -13.00 -20.89
C GLN A 368 26.64 -13.72 -19.56
N VAL A 369 26.87 -13.07 -18.40
CA VAL A 369 26.72 -13.68 -17.07
C VAL A 369 25.26 -13.80 -16.64
N ALA A 370 24.49 -12.70 -16.65
CA ALA A 370 23.07 -12.73 -16.30
C ALA A 370 22.26 -13.63 -17.25
N LEU A 371 22.57 -13.57 -18.56
CA LEU A 371 21.95 -14.43 -19.58
C LEU A 371 22.38 -15.89 -19.45
N ARG A 372 23.62 -16.18 -19.02
CA ARG A 372 24.06 -17.55 -18.69
C ARG A 372 23.28 -18.12 -17.51
N TYR A 373 22.97 -17.33 -16.48
CA TYR A 373 22.16 -17.82 -15.37
C TYR A 373 20.69 -17.99 -15.73
N MET A 374 20.13 -17.11 -16.56
CA MET A 374 18.80 -17.33 -17.13
C MET A 374 18.77 -18.57 -18.04
N LYS A 375 19.86 -18.88 -18.73
CA LYS A 375 20.07 -20.14 -19.47
C LYS A 375 20.14 -21.37 -18.54
N ASP A 376 20.85 -21.28 -17.40
CA ASP A 376 20.96 -22.36 -16.42
C ASP A 376 19.65 -22.60 -15.63
N LEU A 377 18.77 -21.59 -15.56
CA LEU A 377 17.44 -21.66 -14.93
C LEU A 377 16.32 -22.17 -15.87
N GLN A 378 16.65 -22.67 -17.07
CA GLN A 378 15.70 -23.12 -18.11
C GLN A 378 14.71 -22.03 -18.57
N SER A 379 15.19 -20.81 -18.80
CA SER A 379 14.36 -19.70 -19.32
C SER A 379 13.75 -19.97 -20.70
N LEU A 380 12.51 -19.50 -20.92
CA LEU A 380 11.88 -19.41 -22.26
C LEU A 380 12.67 -18.48 -23.19
N LEU A 381 13.36 -17.48 -22.63
CA LEU A 381 14.24 -16.57 -23.37
C LEU A 381 15.32 -17.30 -24.18
N TYR A 382 15.83 -18.43 -23.68
CA TYR A 382 16.79 -19.26 -24.41
C TYR A 382 16.20 -19.95 -25.63
N GLU A 383 14.99 -20.50 -25.51
CA GLU A 383 14.30 -21.14 -26.65
C GLU A 383 14.03 -20.12 -27.77
N TYR A 384 13.61 -18.91 -27.42
CA TYR A 384 13.43 -17.82 -28.39
C TYR A 384 14.74 -17.32 -29.02
N TRP A 385 15.84 -17.30 -28.26
CA TRP A 385 17.18 -16.91 -28.75
C TRP A 385 17.79 -17.90 -29.74
N VAL A 386 17.48 -19.19 -29.61
CA VAL A 386 17.95 -20.23 -30.56
C VAL A 386 17.12 -20.18 -31.85
N VAL A 387 15.85 -19.80 -31.78
CA VAL A 387 14.93 -19.74 -32.93
C VAL A 387 15.06 -18.45 -33.75
N SER A 388 15.66 -17.39 -33.19
CA SER A 388 15.85 -16.07 -33.85
C SER A 388 17.25 -15.86 -34.46
N LYS A 389 18.09 -16.90 -34.50
CA LYS A 389 19.25 -17.01 -35.40
C LYS A 389 18.86 -17.84 -36.62
#